data_AF-A0A6A2EZG6-F1
#
_entry.id   AF-A0A6A2EZG6-F1
#
_cell.length_a   1.000
_cell.length_b   1.000
_cell.length_c   1.000
_cell.angle_alpha   90.00
_cell.angle_beta   90.00
_cell.angle_gamma   90.00
#
_symmetry.space_group_name_H-M   'P 1'
#
loop_
_entity.id
_entity.type
_entity.pdbx_description
1 polymer ?
#
loop_
_entity_poly.entity_id
_entity_poly.type
_entity_poly.pdbx_seq_one_letter_code
_entity_poly.pdbx_strand_id
1 'polypeptide(L)'
;MKIMYKLMSGFILLVLIFAIAGATVISNLDVIKAVNSDVGSDFSINQYATNYERGATKVQVGTFLYAQDSQAMGKQLIDEGKEAMAQNRDNLKNILKDDATRNELNELERIEVLALAASDQVVARVKNPDKDASIQEKHLKQDMHFLEARVDALNLKLGTFVDKTQEDMSLSLKVAQESGDKTTTITIYAIAISLLIALVVSFVAAKMITDPVKNLTSVANKVSKGDMTEKVEVSSSDEIGDLADSFRRMINAFKVMEAMSKEDNTPPRG
;
A
#
# COMPACT_ATOMS: atom_id res chain seq x y z
N MET A 1 -9.35 -28.68 -34.45
CA MET A 1 -9.70 -28.17 -33.10
C MET A 1 -10.70 -27.04 -33.28
N LYS A 2 -11.87 -27.12 -32.62
CA LYS A 2 -12.96 -26.15 -32.73
C LYS A 2 -12.47 -24.71 -32.51
N ILE A 3 -13.07 -23.75 -33.20
CA ILE A 3 -12.66 -22.33 -33.16
C ILE A 3 -12.79 -21.77 -31.74
N MET A 4 -13.82 -22.23 -31.03
CA MET A 4 -14.07 -21.90 -29.63
C MET A 4 -12.83 -22.16 -28.76
N TYR A 5 -12.21 -23.33 -28.85
CA TYR A 5 -11.06 -23.67 -28.00
C TYR A 5 -9.82 -22.80 -28.29
N LYS A 6 -9.61 -22.38 -29.54
CA LYS A 6 -8.49 -21.51 -29.94
C LYS A 6 -8.62 -20.10 -29.36
N LEU A 7 -9.85 -19.56 -29.32
CA LEU A 7 -10.12 -18.27 -28.69
C LEU A 7 -10.13 -18.37 -27.17
N MET A 8 -10.77 -19.41 -26.63
CA MET A 8 -10.88 -19.62 -25.19
C MET A 8 -9.50 -19.77 -24.54
N SER A 9 -8.54 -20.44 -25.20
CA SER A 9 -7.17 -20.52 -24.68
C SER A 9 -6.49 -19.15 -24.55
N GLY A 10 -6.72 -18.24 -25.48
CA GLY A 10 -6.18 -16.87 -25.41
C GLY A 10 -6.81 -16.06 -24.27
N PHE A 11 -8.13 -16.14 -24.11
CA PHE A 11 -8.84 -15.49 -23.01
C PHE A 11 -8.45 -16.07 -21.63
N ILE A 12 -8.33 -17.39 -21.51
CA ILE A 12 -7.90 -18.05 -20.27
C ILE A 12 -6.50 -17.58 -19.89
N LEU A 13 -5.59 -17.50 -20.86
CA LEU A 13 -4.22 -17.03 -20.60
C LEU A 13 -4.20 -15.57 -20.13
N LEU A 14 -5.03 -14.71 -20.72
CA LEU A 14 -5.25 -13.33 -20.27
C LEU A 14 -5.74 -13.28 -18.82
N VAL A 15 -6.78 -14.06 -18.49
CA VAL A 15 -7.35 -14.12 -17.13
C VAL A 15 -6.32 -14.62 -16.12
N LEU A 16 -5.50 -15.61 -16.47
CA LEU A 16 -4.44 -16.11 -15.60
C LEU A 16 -3.38 -15.04 -15.32
N ILE A 17 -2.97 -14.27 -16.33
CA ILE A 17 -2.02 -13.16 -16.14
C ILE A 17 -2.61 -12.11 -15.20
N PHE A 18 -3.87 -11.73 -15.39
CA PHE A 18 -4.56 -10.80 -14.50
C PHE A 18 -4.72 -11.35 -13.08
N ALA A 19 -4.99 -12.64 -12.92
CA ALA A 19 -5.11 -13.27 -11.60
C ALA A 19 -3.76 -13.27 -10.86
N ILE A 20 -2.67 -13.63 -11.54
CA ILE A 20 -1.32 -13.65 -10.96
C ILE A 20 -0.84 -12.23 -10.63
N ALA A 21 -1.04 -11.29 -11.56
CA ALA A 21 -0.71 -9.88 -11.33
C ALA A 21 -1.53 -9.31 -10.16
N GLY A 22 -2.84 -9.57 -10.13
CA GLY A 22 -3.74 -9.16 -9.06
C GLY A 22 -3.34 -9.74 -7.70
N ALA A 23 -3.03 -11.02 -7.62
CA ALA A 23 -2.56 -11.67 -6.40
C ALA A 23 -1.25 -11.03 -5.88
N THR A 24 -0.35 -10.67 -6.79
CA THR A 24 0.93 -10.02 -6.46
C THR A 24 0.71 -8.59 -5.96
N VAL A 25 -0.16 -7.83 -6.62
CA VAL A 25 -0.55 -6.47 -6.20
C VAL A 25 -1.17 -6.50 -4.81
N ILE A 26 -2.11 -7.42 -4.55
CA ILE A 26 -2.74 -7.56 -3.23
C ILE A 26 -1.70 -7.90 -2.16
N SER A 27 -0.83 -8.87 -2.43
CA SER A 27 0.22 -9.27 -1.47
C SER A 27 1.15 -8.09 -1.12
N ASN A 28 1.54 -7.29 -2.10
CA ASN A 28 2.38 -6.11 -1.87
C ASN A 28 1.62 -4.97 -1.15
N LEU A 29 0.32 -4.80 -1.43
CA LEU A 29 -0.52 -3.83 -0.72
C LEU A 29 -0.66 -4.18 0.76
N ASP A 30 -0.71 -5.47 1.11
CA ASP A 30 -0.77 -5.90 2.50
C ASP A 30 0.56 -5.60 3.24
N VAL A 31 1.71 -5.72 2.56
CA VAL A 31 3.01 -5.25 3.11
C VAL A 31 2.99 -3.74 3.36
N ILE A 32 2.50 -2.94 2.39
CA ILE A 32 2.42 -1.48 2.54
C ILE A 32 1.48 -1.10 3.69
N LYS A 33 0.36 -1.79 3.87
CA LYS A 33 -0.56 -1.56 4.99
C LYS A 33 0.09 -1.89 6.34
N ALA A 34 0.81 -2.99 6.43
CA ALA A 34 1.54 -3.37 7.64
C ALA A 34 2.57 -2.29 8.01
N VAL A 35 3.41 -1.90 7.04
CA VAL A 35 4.37 -0.79 7.21
C VAL A 35 3.67 0.50 7.65
N ASN A 36 2.55 0.88 7.03
CA ASN A 36 1.84 2.10 7.40
C ASN A 36 1.30 2.05 8.84
N SER A 37 0.89 0.87 9.32
CA SER A 37 0.49 0.67 10.71
C SER A 37 1.68 0.82 11.66
N ASP A 38 2.82 0.20 11.33
CA ASP A 38 4.03 0.22 12.17
C ASP A 38 4.61 1.64 12.25
N VAL A 39 4.78 2.31 11.11
CA VAL A 39 5.19 3.71 11.02
C VAL A 39 4.26 4.63 11.82
N GLY A 40 2.95 4.39 11.76
CA GLY A 40 1.99 5.16 12.55
C GLY A 40 2.19 4.99 14.07
N SER A 41 2.45 3.75 14.51
CA SER A 41 2.76 3.46 15.92
C SER A 41 4.07 4.12 16.35
N ASP A 42 5.15 3.95 15.57
CA ASP A 42 6.47 4.51 15.86
C ASP A 42 6.47 6.04 15.87
N PHE A 43 5.67 6.66 15.00
CA PHE A 43 5.45 8.10 15.00
C PHE A 43 4.79 8.57 16.30
N SER A 44 3.75 7.89 16.77
CA SER A 44 3.10 8.21 18.05
C SER A 44 4.04 8.03 19.22
N ILE A 45 4.81 6.94 19.24
CA ILE A 45 5.84 6.67 20.24
C ILE A 45 6.86 7.83 20.31
N ASN A 46 7.38 8.25 19.16
CA ASN A 46 8.28 9.40 19.04
C ASN A 46 7.67 10.70 19.57
N GLN A 47 6.42 10.98 19.21
CA GLN A 47 5.72 12.17 19.67
C GLN A 47 5.57 12.18 21.19
N TYR A 48 5.19 11.06 21.79
CA TYR A 48 5.06 10.96 23.24
C TYR A 48 6.42 11.07 23.94
N ALA A 49 7.47 10.42 23.44
CA ALA A 49 8.81 10.53 24.00
C ALA A 49 9.35 11.97 23.93
N THR A 50 9.17 12.66 22.80
CA THR A 50 9.56 14.07 22.65
C THR A 50 8.79 14.99 23.61
N ASN A 51 7.50 14.75 23.80
CA ASN A 51 6.70 15.56 24.73
C ASN A 51 7.02 15.24 26.19
N TYR A 52 7.44 14.01 26.50
CA TYR A 52 7.99 13.63 27.80
C TYR A 52 9.28 14.41 28.07
N GLU A 53 10.21 14.44 27.13
CA GLU A 53 11.48 15.19 27.22
C GLU A 53 11.24 16.69 27.46
N ARG A 54 10.27 17.27 26.74
CA ARG A 54 9.84 18.66 26.97
C ARG A 54 9.28 18.87 28.38
N GLY A 55 8.54 17.90 28.91
CA GLY A 55 8.05 17.92 30.29
C GLY A 55 9.21 17.93 31.31
N ALA A 56 10.22 17.09 31.10
CA ALA A 56 11.43 17.06 31.93
C ALA A 56 12.17 18.40 31.89
N THR A 57 12.31 18.97 30.69
CA THR A 57 12.93 20.30 30.48
C THR A 57 12.14 21.40 31.18
N LYS A 58 10.80 21.37 31.14
CA LYS A 58 9.95 22.30 31.90
C LYS A 58 10.16 22.20 33.41
N VAL A 59 10.32 20.99 33.96
CA VAL A 59 10.65 20.83 35.38
C VAL A 59 12.01 21.43 35.70
N GLN A 60 13.04 21.19 34.88
CA GLN A 60 14.37 21.76 35.08
C GLN A 60 14.35 23.30 35.04
N VAL A 61 13.79 23.88 33.97
CA VAL A 61 13.68 25.33 33.80
C VAL A 61 12.80 25.95 34.89
N GLY A 62 11.68 25.33 35.22
CA GLY A 62 10.78 25.77 36.28
C GLY A 62 11.46 25.78 37.64
N THR A 63 12.26 24.75 37.95
CA THR A 63 13.03 24.66 39.20
C THR A 63 14.11 25.73 39.27
N PHE A 64 14.81 25.98 38.16
CA PHE A 64 15.78 27.06 38.06
C PHE A 64 15.14 28.44 38.28
N LEU A 65 14.02 28.72 37.63
CA LEU A 65 13.28 29.97 37.82
C LEU A 65 12.75 30.11 39.24
N TYR A 66 12.31 29.02 39.85
CA TYR A 66 11.88 29.01 41.24
C TYR A 66 13.01 29.41 42.20
N ALA A 67 14.24 28.96 41.92
CA ALA A 67 15.43 29.32 42.69
C ALA A 67 15.95 30.74 42.41
N GLN A 68 15.56 31.38 41.30
CA GLN A 68 15.94 32.75 40.91
C GLN A 68 14.79 33.76 41.11
N ASP A 69 14.11 33.69 42.24
CA ASP A 69 13.06 34.63 42.65
C ASP A 69 11.81 34.69 41.75
N SER A 70 11.72 33.87 40.71
CA SER A 70 10.57 33.78 39.80
C SER A 70 9.62 32.65 40.21
N GLN A 71 9.26 32.57 41.49
CA GLN A 71 8.59 31.41 42.10
C GLN A 71 7.24 31.06 41.48
N ALA A 72 6.41 32.04 41.12
CA ALA A 72 5.09 31.79 40.53
C ALA A 72 5.21 31.10 39.16
N MET A 73 6.04 31.65 38.28
CA MET A 73 6.31 31.08 36.95
C MET A 73 7.07 29.75 37.06
N GLY A 74 8.04 29.67 37.96
CA GLY A 74 8.79 28.44 38.23
C GLY A 74 7.89 27.29 38.67
N LYS A 75 6.99 27.54 39.64
CA LYS A 75 6.01 26.57 40.10
C LYS A 75 5.07 26.14 38.97
N GLN A 76 4.56 27.08 38.17
CA GLN A 76 3.70 26.75 37.04
C GLN A 76 4.40 25.81 36.06
N LEU A 77 5.64 26.10 35.67
CA LEU A 77 6.40 25.23 34.74
C LEU A 77 6.72 23.86 35.34
N ILE A 78 7.01 23.78 36.65
CA ILE A 78 7.19 22.50 37.34
C ILE A 78 5.89 21.68 37.27
N ASP A 79 4.75 22.29 37.59
CA ASP A 79 3.45 21.62 37.60
C ASP A 79 3.08 21.14 36.18
N GLU A 80 3.22 22.00 35.16
CA GLU A 80 3.02 21.64 33.75
C GLU A 80 3.97 20.55 33.27
N GLY A 81 5.23 20.59 33.70
CA GLY A 81 6.24 19.59 33.35
C GLY A 81 5.89 18.22 33.93
N LYS A 82 5.53 18.18 35.22
CA LYS A 82 5.07 16.97 35.92
C LYS A 82 3.85 16.35 35.22
N GLU A 83 2.87 17.17 34.87
CA GLU A 83 1.67 16.70 34.15
C GLU A 83 2.00 16.15 32.77
N ALA A 84 2.81 16.88 31.99
CA ALA A 84 3.22 16.44 30.65
C ALA A 84 3.98 15.11 30.69
N MET A 85 4.91 14.93 31.64
CA MET A 85 5.64 13.68 31.80
C MET A 85 4.70 12.51 32.15
N ALA A 86 3.80 12.71 33.11
CA ALA A 86 2.85 11.68 33.52
C ALA A 86 1.92 11.25 32.36
N GLN A 87 1.35 12.22 31.64
CA GLN A 87 0.46 11.94 30.50
C GLN A 87 1.19 11.17 29.39
N ASN A 88 2.41 11.60 29.02
CA ASN A 88 3.14 10.97 27.93
C ASN A 88 3.71 9.59 28.33
N ARG A 89 4.13 9.41 29.59
CA ARG A 89 4.48 8.09 30.14
C ARG A 89 3.30 7.12 30.04
N ASP A 90 2.11 7.55 30.43
CA ASP A 90 0.91 6.70 30.39
C ASP A 90 0.51 6.37 28.94
N ASN A 91 0.62 7.33 28.02
CA ASN A 91 0.42 7.09 26.59
C ASN A 91 1.42 6.08 26.02
N LEU A 92 2.72 6.21 26.36
CA LEU A 92 3.75 5.25 25.98
C LEU A 92 3.42 3.86 26.53
N LYS A 93 3.03 3.76 27.80
CA LYS A 93 2.66 2.48 28.43
C LYS A 93 1.51 1.78 27.71
N ASN A 94 0.55 2.54 27.17
CA ASN A 94 -0.61 2.00 26.47
C ASN A 94 -0.31 1.52 25.04
N ILE A 95 0.63 2.18 24.34
CA ILE A 95 0.97 1.84 22.95
C ILE A 95 2.09 0.81 22.84
N LEU A 96 3.01 0.76 23.81
CA LEU A 96 4.11 -0.20 23.83
C LEU A 96 3.59 -1.63 24.03
N LYS A 97 3.89 -2.50 23.06
CA LYS A 97 3.39 -3.89 23.00
C LYS A 97 4.39 -4.92 23.51
N ASP A 98 5.69 -4.69 23.28
CA ASP A 98 6.73 -5.65 23.62
C ASP A 98 7.29 -5.44 25.03
N ASP A 99 7.77 -6.52 25.64
CA ASP A 99 8.27 -6.49 27.01
C ASP A 99 9.61 -5.74 27.15
N ALA A 100 10.40 -5.66 26.07
CA ALA A 100 11.69 -4.98 26.11
C ALA A 100 11.52 -3.45 26.21
N THR A 101 10.70 -2.85 25.36
CA THR A 101 10.39 -1.42 25.41
C THR A 101 9.62 -1.03 26.67
N ARG A 102 8.76 -1.91 27.20
CA ARG A 102 8.12 -1.70 28.51
C ARG A 102 9.13 -1.68 29.65
N ASN A 103 10.14 -2.54 29.61
CA ASN A 103 11.23 -2.50 30.60
C ASN A 103 12.04 -1.21 30.49
N GLU A 104 12.33 -0.73 29.27
CA GLU A 104 12.98 0.57 29.06
C GLU A 104 12.12 1.72 29.61
N LEU A 105 10.79 1.68 29.45
CA LEU A 105 9.88 2.66 30.05
C LEU A 105 9.88 2.62 31.58
N ASN A 106 9.97 1.43 32.19
CA ASN A 106 10.08 1.30 33.64
C ASN A 106 11.39 1.90 34.17
N GLU A 107 12.49 1.81 33.41
CA GLU A 107 13.75 2.48 33.75
C GLU A 107 13.61 4.01 33.64
N LEU A 108 12.95 4.50 32.59
CA LEU A 108 12.63 5.92 32.43
C LEU A 108 11.82 6.45 33.62
N GLU A 109 10.78 5.72 34.04
CA GLU A 109 9.94 6.10 35.19
C GLU A 109 10.77 6.19 36.49
N ARG A 110 11.72 5.29 36.70
CA ARG A 110 12.63 5.37 37.86
C ARG A 110 13.49 6.64 37.82
N ILE A 111 13.99 7.02 36.64
CA ILE A 111 14.79 8.23 36.47
C ILE A 111 13.92 9.48 36.66
N GLU A 112 12.69 9.48 36.14
CA GLU A 112 11.71 10.56 36.34
C GLU A 112 11.47 10.79 37.84
N VAL A 113 11.20 9.74 38.61
CA VAL A 113 10.99 9.85 40.06
C VAL A 113 12.20 10.50 40.76
N LEU A 114 13.41 10.14 40.35
CA LEU A 114 14.64 10.75 40.89
C LEU A 114 14.81 12.22 40.47
N ALA A 115 14.46 12.57 39.24
CA ALA A 115 14.50 13.95 38.75
C ALA A 115 13.47 14.83 39.47
N LEU A 116 12.25 14.33 39.69
CA LEU A 116 11.20 15.02 40.43
C LEU A 116 11.58 15.21 41.90
N ALA A 117 12.16 14.18 42.54
CA ALA A 117 12.68 14.30 43.90
C ALA A 117 13.80 15.34 44.01
N ALA A 118 14.70 15.42 43.02
CA ALA A 118 15.74 16.44 42.96
C ALA A 118 15.15 17.86 42.81
N SER A 119 14.13 18.02 41.97
CA SER A 119 13.40 19.29 41.83
C SER A 119 12.74 19.71 43.13
N ASP A 120 12.07 18.78 43.81
CA ASP A 120 11.41 19.05 45.09
C ASP A 120 12.43 19.40 46.19
N GLN A 121 13.64 18.82 46.17
CA GLN A 121 14.74 19.19 47.08
C GLN A 121 15.20 20.63 46.87
N VAL A 122 15.39 21.07 45.63
CA VAL A 122 15.73 22.47 45.33
C VAL A 122 14.63 23.41 45.85
N VAL A 123 13.36 23.11 45.55
CA VAL A 123 12.22 23.91 46.02
C VAL A 123 12.16 23.97 47.54
N ALA A 124 12.40 22.85 48.22
CA ALA A 124 12.42 22.79 49.69
C ALA A 124 13.55 23.65 50.28
N ARG A 125 14.73 23.65 49.65
CA ARG A 125 15.88 24.46 50.08
C ARG A 125 15.68 25.96 49.86
N VAL A 126 14.96 26.35 48.81
CA VAL A 126 14.57 27.76 48.60
C VAL A 126 13.54 28.20 49.65
N LYS A 127 12.58 27.33 50.00
CA LYS A 127 11.56 27.64 51.03
C LYS A 127 12.11 27.69 52.45
N ASN A 128 13.07 26.82 52.76
CA ASN A 128 13.69 26.71 54.08
C ASN A 128 15.20 26.89 53.94
N PRO A 129 15.68 28.13 53.78
CA PRO A 129 17.10 28.39 53.53
C PRO A 129 17.96 28.07 54.76
N ASP A 130 19.17 27.58 54.50
CA ASP A 130 20.23 27.45 55.49
C ASP A 130 20.53 28.83 56.12
N LYS A 131 20.85 28.85 57.42
CA LYS A 131 21.13 30.10 58.16
C LYS A 131 22.37 30.84 57.65
N ASP A 132 23.34 30.09 57.14
CA ASP A 132 24.59 30.61 56.60
C ASP A 132 24.47 30.73 55.07
N ALA A 133 24.71 31.93 54.54
CA ALA A 133 24.54 32.22 53.11
C ALA A 133 25.52 31.44 52.22
N SER A 134 26.76 31.21 52.67
CA SER A 134 27.75 30.43 51.92
C SER A 134 27.39 28.95 51.89
N ILE A 135 26.84 28.43 52.99
CA ILE A 135 26.30 27.05 53.05
C ILE A 135 25.07 26.91 52.14
N GLN A 136 24.14 27.86 52.22
CA GLN A 136 22.95 27.90 51.37
C GLN A 136 23.32 27.86 49.88
N GLU A 137 24.22 28.75 49.45
CA GLU A 137 24.66 28.82 48.05
C GLU A 137 25.29 27.50 47.59
N LYS A 138 26.16 26.91 48.42
CA LYS A 138 26.82 25.64 48.12
C LYS A 138 25.82 24.51 47.94
N HIS A 139 24.90 24.35 48.90
CA HIS A 139 23.93 23.26 48.83
C HIS A 139 22.91 23.46 47.71
N LEU A 140 22.49 24.70 47.42
CA LEU A 140 21.58 24.99 46.32
C LEU A 140 22.22 24.64 44.96
N LYS A 141 23.50 24.99 44.76
CA LYS A 141 24.25 24.56 43.57
C LYS A 141 24.36 23.05 43.48
N GLN A 142 24.61 22.36 44.60
CA GLN A 142 24.70 20.91 44.63
C GLN A 142 23.38 20.24 44.23
N ASP A 143 22.25 20.68 44.80
CA ASP A 143 20.93 20.13 44.47
C ASP A 143 20.56 20.43 43.01
N MET A 144 20.92 21.61 42.48
CA MET A 144 20.70 21.96 41.08
C MET A 144 21.50 21.09 40.12
N HIS A 145 22.78 20.83 40.41
CA HIS A 145 23.59 19.89 39.63
C HIS A 145 23.05 18.47 39.70
N PHE A 146 22.52 18.06 40.85
CA PHE A 146 21.88 16.75 40.96
C PHE A 146 20.62 16.66 40.10
N LEU A 147 19.77 17.69 40.09
CA LEU A 147 18.62 17.78 39.19
C LEU A 147 19.04 17.72 37.72
N GLU A 148 20.00 18.55 37.32
CA GLU A 148 20.55 18.59 35.96
C GLU A 148 21.00 17.19 35.51
N ALA A 149 21.83 16.51 36.32
CA ALA A 149 22.28 15.16 35.99
C ALA A 149 21.15 14.13 35.84
N ARG A 150 20.04 14.27 36.59
CA ARG A 150 18.87 13.38 36.46
C ARG A 150 18.04 13.68 35.23
N VAL A 151 17.84 14.96 34.91
CA VAL A 151 17.13 15.39 33.70
C VAL A 151 17.93 15.01 32.46
N ASP A 152 19.25 15.17 32.46
CA ASP A 152 20.12 14.72 31.37
C ASP A 152 20.07 13.21 31.17
N ALA A 153 20.08 12.44 32.26
CA ALA A 153 19.91 10.98 32.17
C ALA A 153 18.55 10.59 31.58
N LEU A 154 17.49 11.32 31.93
CA LEU A 154 16.15 11.10 31.39
C LEU A 154 16.08 11.44 29.89
N ASN A 155 16.60 12.61 29.50
CA ASN A 155 16.63 13.07 28.12
C ASN A 155 17.49 12.15 27.24
N LEU A 156 18.64 11.68 27.74
CA LEU A 156 19.48 10.73 27.00
C LEU A 156 18.75 9.41 26.73
N LYS A 157 18.04 8.88 27.72
CA LYS A 157 17.28 7.63 27.56
C LYS A 157 16.07 7.84 26.62
N LEU A 158 15.35 8.96 26.74
CA LEU A 158 14.28 9.31 25.79
C LEU A 158 14.82 9.51 24.37
N GLY A 159 15.99 10.12 24.22
CA GLY A 159 16.68 10.28 22.94
C GLY A 159 17.00 8.93 22.31
N THR A 160 17.58 7.98 23.05
CA THR A 160 17.85 6.63 22.51
C THR A 160 16.60 5.90 22.02
N PHE A 161 15.47 6.15 22.68
CA PHE A 161 14.18 5.58 22.32
C PHE A 161 13.61 6.23 21.05
N VAL A 162 13.80 7.54 20.90
CA VAL A 162 13.46 8.30 19.68
C VAL A 162 14.33 7.86 18.50
N ASP A 163 15.65 7.75 18.70
CA ASP A 163 16.60 7.35 17.66
C ASP A 163 16.26 5.97 17.09
N LYS A 164 16.00 4.99 17.97
CA LYS A 164 15.66 3.62 17.57
C LYS A 164 14.36 3.58 16.75
N THR A 165 13.31 4.23 17.22
CA THR A 165 12.03 4.25 16.51
C THR A 165 12.09 5.07 15.22
N GLN A 166 12.95 6.09 15.15
CA GLN A 166 13.22 6.81 13.91
C GLN A 166 13.97 5.93 12.89
N GLU A 167 14.93 5.12 13.34
CA GLU A 167 15.62 4.13 12.51
C GLU A 167 14.63 3.08 11.96
N ASP A 168 13.83 2.46 12.83
CA ASP A 168 12.81 1.47 12.47
C ASP A 168 11.78 2.04 11.48
N MET A 169 11.33 3.28 11.70
CA MET A 169 10.45 3.99 10.78
C MET A 169 11.11 4.22 9.42
N SER A 170 12.40 4.60 9.38
CA SER A 170 13.12 4.83 8.12
C SER A 170 13.28 3.54 7.31
N LEU A 171 13.56 2.42 7.98
CA LEU A 171 13.65 1.09 7.37
C LEU A 171 12.29 0.66 6.82
N SER A 172 11.23 0.87 7.59
CA SER A 172 9.85 0.56 7.20
C SER A 172 9.43 1.38 5.96
N LEU A 173 9.70 2.68 5.95
CA LEU A 173 9.45 3.54 4.78
C LEU A 173 10.20 3.06 3.54
N LYS A 174 11.46 2.61 3.67
CA LYS A 174 12.22 2.03 2.56
C LYS A 174 11.59 0.75 2.04
N VAL A 175 11.13 -0.15 2.93
CA VAL A 175 10.41 -1.37 2.54
C VAL A 175 9.11 -1.06 1.80
N ALA A 176 8.34 -0.06 2.25
CA ALA A 176 7.14 0.39 1.55
C ALA A 176 7.46 0.99 0.17
N GLN A 177 8.51 1.80 0.04
CA GLN A 177 8.95 2.34 -1.24
C GLN A 177 9.35 1.23 -2.21
N GLU A 178 10.22 0.30 -1.78
CA GLU A 178 10.63 -0.83 -2.62
C GLU A 178 9.45 -1.72 -3.03
N SER A 179 8.48 -1.93 -2.12
CA SER A 179 7.26 -2.69 -2.41
C SER A 179 6.35 -1.94 -3.40
N GLY A 180 6.25 -0.61 -3.29
CA GLY A 180 5.52 0.26 -4.21
C GLY A 180 6.12 0.25 -5.62
N ASP A 181 7.44 0.35 -5.72
CA ASP A 181 8.17 0.30 -7.00
C ASP A 181 7.99 -1.05 -7.69
N LYS A 182 8.17 -2.16 -6.95
CA LYS A 182 7.92 -3.52 -7.47
C LYS A 182 6.49 -3.67 -7.97
N THR A 183 5.51 -3.17 -7.21
CA THR A 183 4.08 -3.21 -7.60
C THR A 183 3.83 -2.45 -8.88
N THR A 184 4.41 -1.26 -9.02
CA THR A 184 4.29 -0.42 -10.22
C THR A 184 4.91 -1.12 -11.43
N THR A 185 6.14 -1.63 -11.31
CA THR A 185 6.83 -2.37 -12.38
C THR A 185 6.04 -3.60 -12.84
N ILE A 186 5.58 -4.44 -11.90
CA ILE A 186 4.79 -5.64 -12.23
C ILE A 186 3.48 -5.27 -12.92
N THR A 187 2.80 -4.22 -12.46
CA THR A 187 1.56 -3.74 -13.06
C THR A 187 1.78 -3.25 -14.50
N ILE A 188 2.85 -2.50 -14.76
CA ILE A 188 3.20 -2.03 -16.11
C ILE A 188 3.44 -3.23 -17.06
N TYR A 189 4.22 -4.22 -16.63
CA TYR A 189 4.45 -5.43 -17.44
C TYR A 189 3.17 -6.23 -17.66
N ALA A 190 2.33 -6.40 -16.64
CA ALA A 190 1.06 -7.10 -16.76
C ALA A 190 0.13 -6.41 -17.76
N ILE A 191 0.05 -5.08 -17.74
CA ILE A 191 -0.72 -4.28 -18.72
C ILE A 191 -0.15 -4.45 -20.13
N ALA A 192 1.17 -4.30 -20.30
CA ALA A 192 1.82 -4.40 -21.60
C ALA A 192 1.63 -5.78 -22.24
N ILE A 193 1.80 -6.86 -21.47
CA ILE A 193 1.59 -8.23 -21.92
C ILE A 193 0.12 -8.49 -22.25
N SER A 194 -0.80 -8.01 -21.42
CA SER A 194 -2.25 -8.14 -21.66
C SER A 194 -2.70 -7.44 -22.94
N LEU A 195 -2.18 -6.25 -23.21
CA LEU A 195 -2.43 -5.52 -24.46
C LEU A 195 -1.89 -6.28 -25.67
N LEU A 196 -0.67 -6.82 -25.58
CA LEU A 196 -0.07 -7.60 -26.66
C LEU A 196 -0.91 -8.85 -26.98
N ILE A 197 -1.35 -9.58 -25.96
CA ILE A 197 -2.20 -10.76 -26.14
C ILE A 197 -3.55 -10.37 -26.74
N ALA A 198 -4.16 -9.28 -26.27
CA ALA A 198 -5.43 -8.78 -26.80
C ALA A 198 -5.32 -8.45 -28.30
N LEU A 199 -4.22 -7.85 -28.74
CA LEU A 199 -3.95 -7.58 -30.16
C LEU A 199 -3.81 -8.87 -30.97
N VAL A 200 -3.06 -9.85 -30.46
CA VAL A 200 -2.86 -11.16 -31.12
C VAL A 200 -4.19 -11.90 -31.23
N VAL A 201 -4.97 -11.99 -30.15
CA VAL A 201 -6.28 -12.66 -30.15
C VAL A 201 -7.24 -11.97 -31.11
N SER A 202 -7.27 -10.62 -31.14
CA SER A 202 -8.12 -9.85 -32.04
C SER A 202 -7.76 -10.10 -33.51
N PHE A 203 -6.46 -10.10 -33.84
CA PHE A 203 -5.99 -10.39 -35.19
C PHE A 203 -6.31 -11.82 -35.63
N VAL A 204 -6.12 -12.80 -34.74
CA VAL A 204 -6.47 -14.21 -35.00
C VAL A 204 -7.98 -14.36 -35.21
N ALA A 205 -8.80 -13.72 -34.37
CA ALA A 205 -10.26 -13.75 -34.51
C ALA A 205 -10.72 -13.14 -35.84
N ALA A 206 -10.12 -12.01 -36.25
CA ALA A 206 -10.43 -11.38 -37.53
C ALA A 206 -10.16 -12.33 -38.71
N LYS A 207 -9.00 -12.98 -38.73
CA LYS A 207 -8.60 -13.88 -39.83
C LYS A 207 -9.37 -15.21 -39.83
N MET A 208 -9.70 -15.73 -38.65
CA MET A 208 -10.32 -17.06 -38.51
C MET A 208 -11.86 -17.02 -38.56
N ILE A 209 -12.48 -15.90 -38.20
CA ILE A 209 -13.94 -15.76 -38.15
C ILE A 209 -14.40 -14.68 -39.12
N THR A 210 -13.94 -13.44 -38.93
CA THR A 210 -14.47 -12.29 -39.67
C THR A 210 -14.25 -12.43 -41.19
N ASP A 211 -13.06 -12.81 -41.63
CA ASP A 211 -12.74 -12.95 -43.05
C ASP A 211 -13.57 -14.06 -43.74
N PRO A 212 -13.64 -15.31 -43.22
CA PRO A 212 -14.50 -16.35 -43.81
C PRO A 212 -15.99 -15.99 -43.79
N VAL A 213 -16.50 -15.41 -42.71
CA VAL A 213 -17.92 -15.00 -42.63
C VAL A 213 -18.22 -13.90 -43.65
N LYS A 214 -17.30 -12.93 -43.83
CA LYS A 214 -17.44 -11.89 -44.85
C LYS A 214 -17.41 -12.47 -46.26
N ASN A 215 -16.57 -13.47 -46.52
CA ASN A 215 -16.54 -14.19 -47.80
C ASN A 215 -17.89 -14.90 -48.06
N LEU A 216 -18.37 -15.71 -47.11
CA LEU A 216 -19.67 -16.39 -47.21
C LEU A 216 -20.82 -15.41 -47.42
N THR A 217 -20.81 -14.28 -46.71
CA THR A 217 -21.80 -13.20 -46.87
C THR A 217 -21.76 -12.61 -48.28
N SER A 218 -20.56 -12.43 -48.85
CA SER A 218 -20.41 -11.95 -50.24
C SER A 218 -20.97 -12.94 -51.25
N VAL A 219 -20.65 -14.23 -51.11
CA VAL A 219 -21.19 -15.29 -51.98
C VAL A 219 -22.71 -15.37 -51.87
N ALA A 220 -23.26 -15.33 -50.65
CA ALA A 220 -24.70 -15.33 -50.40
C ALA A 220 -25.42 -14.20 -51.15
N ASN A 221 -24.89 -12.98 -51.09
CA ASN A 221 -25.45 -11.80 -51.75
C ASN A 221 -25.41 -11.86 -53.29
N LYS A 222 -24.47 -12.61 -53.87
CA LYS A 222 -24.42 -12.83 -55.33
C LYS A 222 -25.44 -13.91 -55.75
N VAL A 223 -25.50 -15.00 -55.00
CA VAL A 223 -26.48 -16.08 -55.22
C VAL A 223 -27.91 -15.56 -55.09
N SER A 224 -28.19 -14.67 -54.13
CA SER A 224 -29.53 -14.07 -53.98
C SER A 224 -29.93 -13.17 -55.15
N LYS A 225 -28.97 -12.71 -55.95
CA LYS A 225 -29.20 -11.94 -57.19
C LYS A 225 -29.25 -12.83 -58.44
N GLY A 226 -29.23 -14.15 -58.26
CA GLY A 226 -29.26 -15.13 -59.36
C GLY A 226 -27.90 -15.52 -59.92
N ASP A 227 -26.79 -14.97 -59.40
CA ASP A 227 -25.45 -15.38 -59.81
C ASP A 227 -24.96 -16.55 -58.95
N MET A 228 -25.10 -17.76 -59.50
CA MET A 228 -24.66 -19.00 -58.85
C MET A 228 -23.26 -19.44 -59.29
N THR A 229 -22.54 -18.67 -60.11
CA THR A 229 -21.25 -19.11 -60.68
C THR A 229 -20.11 -19.10 -59.66
N GLU A 230 -20.27 -18.32 -58.59
CA GLU A 230 -19.29 -18.13 -57.53
C GLU A 230 -19.05 -19.38 -56.67
N LYS A 231 -17.79 -19.55 -56.23
CA LYS A 231 -17.36 -20.67 -55.41
C LYS A 231 -17.14 -20.22 -53.97
N VAL A 232 -17.57 -21.06 -53.03
CA VAL A 232 -17.27 -20.86 -51.60
C VAL A 232 -15.83 -21.32 -51.35
N GLU A 233 -14.89 -20.38 -51.34
CA GLU A 233 -13.46 -20.62 -51.09
C GLU A 233 -13.10 -20.53 -49.60
N VAL A 234 -13.88 -21.19 -48.76
CA VAL A 234 -13.60 -21.29 -47.31
C VAL A 234 -13.20 -22.72 -47.00
N SER A 235 -11.91 -22.90 -46.67
CA SER A 235 -11.33 -24.15 -46.21
C SER A 235 -10.99 -24.03 -44.74
N SER A 236 -11.86 -24.57 -43.88
CA SER A 236 -11.62 -24.70 -42.45
C SER A 236 -12.06 -26.08 -41.96
N SER A 237 -11.49 -26.53 -40.83
CA SER A 237 -11.78 -27.81 -40.17
C SER A 237 -12.50 -27.62 -38.82
N ASP A 238 -13.15 -26.47 -38.67
CA ASP A 238 -13.91 -26.08 -37.49
C ASP A 238 -15.33 -25.65 -37.90
N GLU A 239 -16.06 -25.01 -36.99
CA GLU A 239 -17.46 -24.63 -37.19
C GLU A 239 -17.67 -23.74 -38.44
N ILE A 240 -16.65 -22.97 -38.84
CA ILE A 240 -16.70 -22.15 -40.06
C ILE A 240 -16.62 -23.04 -41.32
N GLY A 241 -15.88 -24.14 -41.26
CA GLY A 241 -15.83 -25.15 -42.32
C GLY A 241 -17.17 -25.86 -42.50
N ASP A 242 -17.79 -26.28 -41.38
CA ASP A 242 -19.12 -26.90 -41.38
C ASP A 242 -20.19 -25.96 -41.97
N LEU A 243 -20.09 -24.66 -41.67
CA LEU A 243 -20.95 -23.63 -42.24
C LEU A 243 -20.72 -23.47 -43.75
N ALA A 244 -19.46 -23.39 -44.18
CA ALA A 244 -19.09 -23.27 -45.59
C ALA A 244 -19.56 -24.49 -46.41
N ASP A 245 -19.42 -25.70 -45.87
CA ASP A 245 -19.90 -26.94 -46.47
C ASP A 245 -21.42 -26.95 -46.62
N SER A 246 -22.15 -26.48 -45.60
CA SER A 246 -23.60 -26.33 -45.65
C SER A 246 -24.03 -25.33 -46.72
N PHE A 247 -23.30 -24.21 -46.83
CA PHE A 247 -23.53 -23.21 -47.88
C PHE A 247 -23.29 -23.77 -49.29
N ARG A 248 -22.22 -24.56 -49.48
CA ARG A 248 -21.93 -25.26 -50.75
C ARG A 248 -23.07 -26.20 -51.15
N ARG A 249 -23.60 -26.99 -50.20
CA ARG A 249 -24.74 -27.90 -50.45
C ARG A 249 -25.98 -27.14 -50.90
N MET A 250 -26.30 -26.01 -50.25
CA MET A 250 -27.44 -25.16 -50.60
C MET A 250 -27.32 -24.57 -52.03
N ILE A 251 -26.15 -24.01 -52.38
CA ILE A 251 -25.92 -23.46 -53.73
C ILE A 251 -26.05 -24.55 -54.79
N ASN A 252 -25.52 -25.75 -54.54
CA ASN A 252 -25.64 -26.86 -55.48
C ASN A 252 -27.11 -27.30 -55.66
N ALA A 253 -27.90 -27.34 -54.59
CA ALA A 253 -29.33 -27.64 -54.68
C ALA A 253 -30.08 -26.60 -55.54
N PHE A 254 -29.76 -25.30 -55.37
CA PHE A 254 -30.32 -24.25 -56.22
C PHE A 254 -29.93 -24.40 -57.70
N LYS A 255 -28.67 -24.73 -58.00
CA LYS A 255 -28.22 -24.99 -59.38
C LYS A 255 -28.97 -26.15 -60.03
N VAL A 256 -29.21 -27.23 -59.28
CA VAL A 256 -29.97 -28.39 -59.75
C VAL A 256 -31.42 -28.00 -60.03
N MET A 257 -32.07 -27.27 -59.11
CA MET A 257 -33.43 -26.79 -59.31
C MET A 257 -33.56 -25.84 -60.52
N GLU A 258 -32.60 -24.93 -60.71
CA GLU A 258 -32.58 -24.03 -61.88
C GLU A 258 -32.41 -24.81 -63.19
N ALA A 259 -31.54 -25.82 -63.22
CA ALA A 259 -31.35 -26.67 -64.39
C ALA A 259 -32.63 -27.43 -64.77
N MET A 260 -33.32 -28.03 -63.78
CA MET A 260 -34.59 -28.72 -63.98
C MET A 260 -35.69 -27.78 -64.49
N SER A 261 -35.75 -26.55 -63.96
CA SER A 261 -36.72 -25.54 -64.40
C SER A 261 -36.51 -25.07 -65.85
N LYS A 262 -35.26 -25.05 -66.33
CA LYS A 262 -34.93 -24.71 -67.72
C LYS A 262 -35.23 -25.85 -68.70
N GLU A 263 -35.11 -27.10 -68.26
CA GLU A 263 -35.39 -28.28 -69.08
C GLU A 263 -36.89 -28.42 -69.40
N ASP A 264 -37.75 -28.13 -68.42
CA ASP A 264 -39.23 -28.16 -68.55
C ASP A 264 -39.80 -27.03 -69.45
N ASN A 265 -39.01 -25.97 -69.73
CA ASN A 265 -39.39 -24.82 -70.57
C ASN A 265 -38.81 -24.86 -72.00
N THR A 266 -38.20 -25.96 -72.45
CA THR A 266 -37.75 -26.10 -73.84
C THR A 266 -38.91 -26.57 -74.74
N PRO A 267 -39.31 -25.82 -75.79
CA PRO A 267 -40.39 -26.25 -76.66
C PRO A 267 -39.99 -27.54 -77.39
N PRO A 268 -40.96 -28.41 -77.74
CA PRO A 268 -40.66 -29.65 -78.45
C PRO A 268 -39.92 -29.28 -79.74
N ARG A 269 -38.83 -29.99 -80.03
CA ARG A 269 -38.22 -29.97 -81.38
C ARG A 269 -39.23 -30.60 -82.34
N GLY A 270 -40.15 -29.78 -82.82
CA GLY A 270 -41.03 -30.04 -83.95
C GLY A 270 -40.38 -29.59 -85.24
#